data_AF-A0A351WZ43-F1
#
_entry.id   AF-A0A351WZ43-F1
#
_cell.length_a   1.000
_cell.length_b   1.000
_cell.length_c   1.000
_cell.angle_alpha   90.00
_cell.angle_beta   90.00
_cell.angle_gamma   90.00
#
_symmetry.space_group_name_H-M   'P 1'
#
loop_
_entity.id
_entity.type
_entity.pdbx_description
1 polymer ?
#
loop_
_entity_poly.entity_id
_entity_poly.type
_entity_poly.pdbx_seq_one_letter_code
_entity_poly.pdbx_strand_id
1 'polypeptide(L)'
;MPGIAPLTKKLTKRKSRKRGVASLSDIGKRGVRNAGAMVPGIDKLAKGPQPSAAAVTPLRSRRWARENMMDRKKQLEDLLRYRMSPKELRDILADFPWDSDEELVLLERQHVTAVLKRYLRGEISSKEVEDWANVIECREDIGYEEIADVVHLLANPAITEELTETIATQLIAELEEPDNGLIKERRKEKIGQMAPEQDYREIVRIIKTALNEWDPYDLIQSGAPDDEFTEEAIQIAAKVKKTESPAELAQVISDIFSRNFESDLFQVEACSQVASRIFGELEALHLLK
;
A
#
# COMPACT_ATOMS: atom_id res chain seq x y z
N MET A 1 -7.63 17.32 -29.21
CA MET A 1 -7.34 17.97 -27.91
C MET A 1 -8.58 18.70 -27.40
N PRO A 2 -9.44 18.05 -26.59
CA PRO A 2 -10.32 18.76 -25.68
C PRO A 2 -9.81 18.60 -24.23
N GLY A 3 -9.76 19.70 -23.49
CA GLY A 3 -9.32 19.74 -22.10
C GLY A 3 -10.35 19.12 -21.16
N ILE A 4 -9.86 18.29 -20.24
CA ILE A 4 -10.62 17.74 -19.12
C ILE A 4 -10.77 18.84 -18.08
N ALA A 5 -12.01 19.14 -17.69
CA ALA A 5 -12.30 20.11 -16.63
C ALA A 5 -12.16 19.44 -15.25
N PRO A 6 -11.54 20.09 -14.26
CA PRO A 6 -11.40 19.52 -12.92
C PRO A 6 -12.76 19.44 -12.22
N LEU A 7 -13.10 18.25 -11.72
CA LEU A 7 -14.37 17.97 -11.03
C LEU A 7 -14.29 18.42 -9.56
N THR A 8 -14.41 19.72 -9.32
CA THR A 8 -14.47 20.23 -7.93
C THR A 8 -15.86 19.98 -7.34
N LYS A 9 -16.07 18.83 -6.67
CA LYS A 9 -17.15 18.64 -5.70
C LYS A 9 -16.57 18.21 -4.35
N LYS A 10 -17.02 18.89 -3.29
CA LYS A 10 -16.60 18.66 -1.91
C LYS A 10 -16.94 17.23 -1.48
N LEU A 11 -15.90 16.49 -1.07
CA LEU A 11 -15.98 15.17 -0.46
C LEU A 11 -17.04 15.11 0.66
N THR A 12 -17.97 14.16 0.58
CA THR A 12 -18.65 13.62 1.76
C THR A 12 -17.90 12.39 2.25
N LYS A 13 -17.47 12.44 3.50
CA LYS A 13 -16.69 11.41 4.20
C LYS A 13 -17.19 9.98 3.96
N ARG A 14 -16.24 9.07 3.71
CA ARG A 14 -16.29 7.61 3.93
C ARG A 14 -17.22 7.31 5.12
N LYS A 15 -18.24 6.45 4.95
CA LYS A 15 -19.25 6.12 5.98
C LYS A 15 -18.59 5.62 7.29
N SER A 16 -18.22 6.56 8.16
CA SER A 16 -17.71 6.31 9.49
C SER A 16 -18.86 6.40 10.50
N ARG A 17 -19.19 5.27 11.13
CA ARG A 17 -20.13 5.21 12.26
C ARG A 17 -19.57 6.03 13.43
N LYS A 18 -20.07 7.25 13.64
CA LYS A 18 -19.75 8.08 14.81
C LYS A 18 -20.40 7.50 16.07
N ARG A 19 -19.58 7.14 17.07
CA ARG A 19 -19.99 7.13 18.49
C ARG A 19 -19.38 8.35 19.16
N GLY A 20 -20.20 9.15 19.83
CA GLY A 20 -19.80 10.41 20.43
C GLY A 20 -19.02 10.23 21.73
N VAL A 21 -18.06 11.12 21.96
CA VAL A 21 -17.49 11.42 23.28
C VAL A 21 -17.30 12.93 23.38
N ALA A 22 -17.58 13.46 24.57
CA ALA A 22 -17.85 14.84 24.88
C ALA A 22 -16.63 15.78 24.89
N SER A 23 -16.96 17.06 24.74
CA SER A 23 -16.15 18.27 24.92
C SER A 23 -15.43 18.34 26.27
N LEU A 24 -14.20 18.87 26.26
CA LEU A 24 -13.60 19.58 27.39
C LEU A 24 -12.90 20.82 26.86
N SER A 25 -13.51 21.96 27.17
CA SER A 25 -12.98 23.31 27.02
C SER A 25 -12.06 23.68 28.19
N ASP A 26 -11.21 24.66 27.93
CA ASP A 26 -10.57 25.57 28.88
C ASP A 26 -9.54 25.01 29.87
N ILE A 27 -8.28 25.45 29.71
CA ILE A 27 -7.48 26.11 30.76
C ILE A 27 -6.38 26.91 30.05
N GLY A 28 -6.45 28.24 30.17
CA GLY A 28 -5.45 29.15 29.63
C GLY A 28 -4.25 29.40 30.56
N LYS A 29 -3.32 30.23 30.08
CA LYS A 29 -2.54 31.26 30.80
C LYS A 29 -1.64 31.96 29.75
N ARG A 30 -1.87 33.26 29.48
CA ARG A 30 -1.04 34.41 29.93
C ARG A 30 0.46 34.14 29.70
N GLY A 31 1.20 34.83 28.83
CA GLY A 31 1.19 36.26 28.54
C GLY A 31 2.36 36.93 29.27
N VAL A 32 3.49 37.13 28.59
CA VAL A 32 4.53 38.09 28.99
C VAL A 32 5.10 38.73 27.73
N ARG A 33 4.93 40.05 27.63
CA ARG A 33 5.61 40.95 26.70
C ARG A 33 6.93 41.35 27.34
N ASN A 34 7.98 41.55 26.54
CA ASN A 34 8.84 42.70 26.80
C ASN A 34 9.49 43.24 25.52
N ALA A 35 9.45 44.57 25.38
CA ALA A 35 10.22 45.40 24.46
C ALA A 35 11.73 45.21 24.76
N GLY A 36 12.70 45.41 23.87
CA GLY A 36 12.87 46.42 22.83
C GLY A 36 14.23 47.09 23.09
N ALA A 37 15.17 47.02 22.15
CA ALA A 37 16.34 47.91 22.10
C ALA A 37 17.03 47.82 20.73
N MET A 38 16.95 48.92 19.98
CA MET A 38 17.82 49.26 18.85
C MET A 38 19.15 49.82 19.38
N VAL A 39 20.28 49.44 18.77
CA VAL A 39 21.49 50.29 18.64
C VAL A 39 22.13 49.98 17.27
N PRO A 40 22.66 50.97 16.53
CA PRO A 40 23.00 50.83 15.10
C PRO A 40 24.50 50.55 14.83
N GLY A 41 24.75 49.94 13.66
CA GLY A 41 25.86 50.25 12.76
C GLY A 41 27.30 49.92 13.19
N ILE A 42 27.88 48.89 12.58
CA ILE A 42 29.28 48.87 12.16
C ILE A 42 29.42 48.10 10.84
N ASP A 43 30.12 48.75 9.93
CA ASP A 43 30.26 48.47 8.51
C ASP A 43 31.49 47.58 8.24
N LYS A 44 31.41 46.82 7.15
CA LYS A 44 32.51 46.15 6.40
C LYS A 44 33.39 45.11 7.10
N LEU A 45 33.31 43.86 6.62
CA LEU A 45 34.48 42.99 6.43
C LEU A 45 34.23 41.94 5.33
N ALA A 46 35.07 42.02 4.29
CA ALA A 46 35.54 41.01 3.34
C ALA A 46 34.59 39.92 2.79
N LYS A 47 34.30 40.03 1.48
CA LYS A 47 33.87 38.92 0.62
C LYS A 47 35.04 37.95 0.41
N GLY A 48 35.04 36.82 1.12
CA GLY A 48 35.83 35.63 0.77
C GLY A 48 35.09 34.75 -0.25
N PRO A 49 35.78 33.89 -1.00
CA PRO A 49 35.15 33.07 -2.05
C PRO A 49 34.19 32.05 -1.43
N GLN A 50 32.96 32.05 -1.93
CA GLN A 50 31.95 31.03 -1.63
C GLN A 50 32.48 29.66 -2.08
N PRO A 51 32.56 28.64 -1.19
CA PRO A 51 32.79 27.28 -1.63
C PRO A 51 31.54 26.78 -2.37
N SER A 52 31.79 26.09 -3.47
CA SER A 52 30.83 25.45 -4.36
C SER A 52 29.71 24.71 -3.61
N ALA A 53 28.47 24.93 -4.05
CA ALA A 53 27.25 24.32 -3.54
C ALA A 53 27.22 22.82 -3.88
N ALA A 54 27.86 22.00 -3.04
CA ALA A 54 27.66 20.56 -3.02
C ALA A 54 27.42 20.10 -1.57
N ALA A 55 26.23 19.56 -1.34
CA ALA A 55 25.83 18.70 -0.23
C ALA A 55 26.00 19.24 1.22
N VAL A 56 25.08 20.10 1.65
CA VAL A 56 24.73 20.22 3.08
C VAL A 56 23.23 20.00 3.23
N THR A 57 22.80 18.74 3.38
CA THR A 57 21.45 18.45 3.88
C THR A 57 21.41 18.91 5.35
N PRO A 58 20.47 19.77 5.78
CA PRO A 58 20.41 20.21 7.16
C PRO A 58 20.25 19.01 8.11
N LEU A 59 21.00 18.97 9.21
CA LEU A 59 20.95 17.90 10.22
C LEU A 59 19.53 17.63 10.76
N ARG A 60 18.62 18.61 10.70
CA ARG A 60 17.19 18.47 11.00
C ARG A 60 16.45 17.57 10.02
N SER A 61 16.75 17.66 8.72
CA SER A 61 16.14 16.82 7.68
C SER A 61 16.59 15.36 7.77
N ARG A 62 17.86 15.13 8.14
CA ARG A 62 18.39 13.78 8.37
C ARG A 62 17.85 13.14 9.65
N ARG A 63 17.60 13.94 10.70
CA ARG A 63 16.98 13.46 11.93
C ARG A 63 15.51 13.08 11.71
N TRP A 64 14.73 13.96 11.06
CA TRP A 64 13.34 13.70 10.74
C TRP A 64 13.15 12.49 9.81
N ALA A 65 13.98 12.35 8.76
CA ALA A 65 13.96 11.18 7.89
C ALA A 65 14.28 9.87 8.65
N ARG A 66 15.24 9.92 9.59
CA ARG A 66 15.58 8.76 10.44
C ARG A 66 14.49 8.45 11.47
N GLU A 67 13.86 9.46 12.05
CA GLU A 67 12.74 9.30 13.00
C GLU A 67 11.53 8.69 12.28
N ASN A 68 11.15 9.21 11.12
CA ASN A 68 10.10 8.62 10.28
C ASN A 68 10.41 7.19 9.83
N MET A 69 11.67 6.89 9.47
CA MET A 69 12.09 5.53 9.08
C MET A 69 12.05 4.56 10.27
N MET A 70 12.43 5.02 11.47
CA MET A 70 12.34 4.23 12.70
C MET A 70 10.88 3.97 13.09
N ASP A 71 10.01 4.94 12.89
CA ASP A 71 8.57 4.79 13.08
C ASP A 71 8.00 3.80 12.04
N ARG A 72 8.30 3.95 10.75
CA ARG A 72 7.91 3.01 9.68
C ARG A 72 8.31 1.57 10.02
N LYS A 73 9.59 1.33 10.29
CA LYS A 73 10.11 0.00 10.66
C LYS A 73 9.35 -0.59 11.84
N LYS A 74 9.09 0.19 12.87
CA LYS A 74 8.35 -0.26 14.05
C LYS A 74 6.92 -0.67 13.70
N GLN A 75 6.22 0.11 12.87
CA GLN A 75 4.86 -0.24 12.44
C GLN A 75 4.83 -1.52 11.61
N LEU A 76 5.82 -1.70 10.72
CA LEU A 76 5.98 -2.95 9.99
C LEU A 76 6.23 -4.13 10.94
N GLU A 77 7.10 -3.98 11.94
CA GLU A 77 7.33 -5.01 12.95
C GLU A 77 6.05 -5.37 13.75
N ASP A 78 5.22 -4.38 14.06
CA ASP A 78 3.95 -4.58 14.73
C ASP A 78 2.91 -5.27 13.82
N LEU A 79 2.96 -5.03 12.50
CA LEU A 79 2.23 -5.78 11.47
C LEU A 79 2.66 -7.24 11.39
N LEU A 80 3.96 -7.52 11.24
CA LEU A 80 4.45 -8.91 11.13
C LEU A 80 4.08 -9.74 12.37
N ARG A 81 4.06 -9.12 13.55
CA ARG A 81 3.73 -9.78 14.82
C ARG A 81 2.25 -9.77 15.19
N TYR A 82 1.39 -9.23 14.33
CA TYR A 82 -0.05 -9.08 14.58
C TYR A 82 -0.33 -8.45 15.97
N ARG A 83 0.35 -7.33 16.27
CA ARG A 83 0.19 -6.60 17.54
C ARG A 83 -0.98 -5.62 17.52
N MET A 84 -1.46 -5.29 16.33
CA MET A 84 -2.58 -4.39 16.08
C MET A 84 -3.48 -5.02 15.02
N SER A 85 -4.73 -4.55 14.92
CA SER A 85 -5.61 -5.06 13.87
C SER A 85 -5.07 -4.64 12.49
N PRO A 86 -5.28 -5.44 11.43
CA PRO A 86 -4.86 -5.08 10.08
C PRO A 86 -5.42 -3.74 9.63
N LYS A 87 -6.64 -3.39 10.08
CA LYS A 87 -7.25 -2.09 9.81
C LYS A 87 -6.46 -0.93 10.41
N GLU A 88 -6.09 -1.02 11.68
CA GLU A 88 -5.32 0.05 12.34
C GLU A 88 -3.93 0.19 11.72
N LEU A 89 -3.30 -0.93 11.37
CA LEU A 89 -1.99 -0.91 10.70
C LEU A 89 -2.08 -0.32 9.30
N ARG A 90 -3.15 -0.57 8.54
CA ARG A 90 -3.41 0.11 7.27
C ARG A 90 -3.47 1.63 7.45
N ASP A 91 -4.29 2.09 8.39
CA ASP A 91 -4.47 3.52 8.62
C ASP A 91 -3.16 4.21 9.02
N ILE A 92 -2.28 3.52 9.76
CA ILE A 92 -0.95 4.05 10.16
C ILE A 92 0.06 3.95 9.01
N LEU A 93 0.03 2.86 8.26
CA LEU A 93 1.00 2.60 7.20
C LEU A 93 0.74 3.44 5.94
N ALA A 94 -0.48 3.94 5.75
CA ALA A 94 -0.83 4.89 4.68
C ALA A 94 -0.02 6.20 4.74
N ASP A 95 0.54 6.55 5.90
CA ASP A 95 1.42 7.72 6.03
C ASP A 95 2.83 7.47 5.42
N PHE A 96 3.12 6.24 4.97
CA PHE A 96 4.41 5.85 4.40
C PHE A 96 4.24 5.28 2.98
N PRO A 97 5.04 5.75 1.99
CA PRO A 97 4.98 5.21 0.62
C PRO A 97 5.20 3.70 0.63
N TRP A 98 4.42 2.96 -0.16
CA TRP A 98 4.52 1.50 -0.26
C TRP A 98 5.83 1.06 -0.93
N ASP A 99 6.31 1.88 -1.87
CA ASP A 99 7.56 1.70 -2.61
C ASP A 99 8.74 2.02 -1.68
N SER A 100 9.82 1.25 -1.80
CA SER A 100 11.00 1.39 -0.94
C SER A 100 12.24 0.87 -1.62
N ASP A 101 13.29 1.70 -1.63
CA ASP A 101 14.62 1.28 -2.10
C ASP A 101 15.28 0.25 -1.15
N GLU A 102 14.73 0.04 0.05
CA GLU A 102 15.28 -0.83 1.09
C GLU A 102 14.20 -1.70 1.76
N GLU A 103 14.51 -2.97 1.97
CA GLU A 103 13.76 -3.85 2.88
C GLU A 103 14.06 -3.48 4.33
N LEU A 104 13.06 -3.00 5.07
CA LEU A 104 13.23 -2.53 6.45
C LEU A 104 13.03 -3.64 7.49
N VAL A 105 12.20 -4.63 7.15
CA VAL A 105 11.90 -5.81 7.97
C VAL A 105 11.81 -7.07 7.10
N LEU A 106 11.95 -8.24 7.74
CA LEU A 106 11.84 -9.55 7.08
C LEU A 106 10.64 -10.31 7.65
N LEU A 107 9.68 -10.70 6.81
CA LEU A 107 8.63 -11.63 7.20
C LEU A 107 9.21 -13.05 7.26
N GLU A 108 9.56 -13.47 8.47
CA GLU A 108 9.97 -14.85 8.72
C GLU A 108 8.79 -15.82 8.83
N ARG A 109 9.04 -17.11 8.57
CA ARG A 109 8.08 -18.23 8.69
C ARG A 109 7.32 -18.23 10.02
N GLN A 110 8.01 -17.91 11.12
CA GLN A 110 7.42 -17.86 12.45
C GLN A 110 6.29 -16.83 12.59
N HIS A 111 6.33 -15.73 11.84
CA HIS A 111 5.27 -14.72 11.84
C HIS A 111 3.99 -15.28 11.22
N VAL A 112 4.10 -15.90 10.04
CA VAL A 112 2.96 -16.52 9.34
C VAL A 112 2.37 -17.64 10.19
N THR A 113 3.22 -18.53 10.71
CA THR A 113 2.79 -19.63 11.59
C THR A 113 2.06 -19.10 12.83
N ALA A 114 2.52 -18.00 13.44
CA ALA A 114 1.85 -17.41 14.58
C ALA A 114 0.44 -16.91 14.22
N VAL A 115 0.27 -16.24 13.08
CA VAL A 115 -1.03 -15.75 12.59
C VAL A 115 -1.98 -16.93 12.30
N LEU A 116 -1.52 -17.94 11.58
CA LEU A 116 -2.31 -19.14 11.28
C LEU A 116 -2.73 -19.89 12.55
N LYS A 117 -1.86 -19.97 13.56
CA LYS A 117 -2.19 -20.56 14.86
C LYS A 117 -3.23 -19.74 15.63
N ARG A 118 -3.27 -18.40 15.48
CA ARG A 118 -4.35 -17.57 16.05
C ARG A 118 -5.68 -17.86 15.36
N TYR A 119 -5.67 -17.97 14.03
CA TYR A 119 -6.85 -18.35 13.25
C TYR A 119 -7.41 -19.72 13.69
N LEU A 120 -6.55 -20.74 13.83
CA LEU A 120 -6.97 -22.07 14.29
C LEU A 120 -7.51 -22.09 15.72
N ARG A 121 -7.14 -21.11 16.56
CA ARG A 121 -7.72 -20.94 17.91
C ARG A 121 -9.02 -20.12 17.91
N GLY A 122 -9.48 -19.64 16.75
CA GLY A 122 -10.65 -18.77 16.62
C GLY A 122 -10.43 -17.36 17.17
N GLU A 123 -9.18 -16.94 17.37
CA GLU A 123 -8.84 -15.60 17.88
C GLU A 123 -9.00 -14.52 16.80
N ILE A 124 -8.84 -14.92 15.53
CA ILE A 124 -9.02 -14.08 14.34
C ILE A 124 -9.76 -14.89 13.27
N SER A 125 -10.54 -14.20 12.45
CA SER A 125 -11.27 -14.77 11.32
C SER A 125 -10.38 -14.99 10.09
N SER A 126 -10.85 -15.79 9.12
CA SER A 126 -10.17 -15.92 7.82
C SER A 126 -10.04 -14.58 7.09
N LYS A 127 -11.07 -13.72 7.20
CA LYS A 127 -11.03 -12.35 6.63
C LYS A 127 -9.96 -11.48 7.29
N GLU A 128 -9.72 -11.65 8.58
CA GLU A 128 -8.65 -10.94 9.29
C GLU A 128 -7.24 -11.43 8.94
N VAL A 129 -7.10 -12.69 8.51
CA VAL A 129 -5.84 -13.22 7.94
C VAL A 129 -5.63 -12.68 6.54
N GLU A 130 -6.66 -12.66 5.70
CA GLU A 130 -6.64 -12.06 4.37
C GLU A 130 -6.26 -10.58 4.44
N ASP A 131 -6.96 -9.83 5.30
CA ASP A 131 -6.68 -8.41 5.53
C ASP A 131 -5.24 -8.16 6.00
N TRP A 132 -4.64 -9.07 6.77
CA TRP A 132 -3.25 -8.98 7.20
C TRP A 132 -2.29 -9.25 6.03
N ALA A 133 -2.54 -10.29 5.25
CA ALA A 133 -1.73 -10.65 4.10
C ALA A 133 -1.78 -9.57 3.00
N ASN A 134 -2.95 -8.95 2.76
CA ASN A 134 -3.11 -7.83 1.82
C ASN A 134 -2.23 -6.61 2.15
N VAL A 135 -1.95 -6.38 3.43
CA VAL A 135 -1.08 -5.25 3.84
C VAL A 135 0.39 -5.56 3.59
N ILE A 136 0.76 -6.84 3.58
CA ILE A 136 2.12 -7.29 3.34
C ILE A 136 2.38 -7.45 1.85
N GLU A 137 1.41 -7.94 1.10
CA GLU A 137 1.56 -8.22 -0.31
C GLU A 137 1.94 -6.94 -1.08
N CYS A 138 2.91 -7.09 -1.98
CA CYS A 138 3.50 -6.04 -2.81
C CYS A 138 4.23 -4.92 -2.04
N ARG A 139 4.44 -5.02 -0.72
CA ARG A 139 5.31 -4.08 0.01
C ARG A 139 6.77 -4.32 -0.30
N GLU A 140 7.47 -3.28 -0.75
CA GLU A 140 8.91 -3.33 -1.07
C GLU A 140 9.78 -3.13 0.17
N ASP A 141 9.23 -2.58 1.25
CA ASP A 141 9.92 -2.42 2.54
C ASP A 141 9.82 -3.66 3.46
N ILE A 142 9.21 -4.75 2.97
CA ILE A 142 9.16 -6.04 3.64
C ILE A 142 9.81 -7.08 2.73
N GLY A 143 10.90 -7.69 3.20
CA GLY A 143 11.45 -8.89 2.56
C GLY A 143 10.61 -10.11 2.90
N TYR A 144 10.17 -10.89 1.91
CA TYR A 144 9.40 -12.12 2.15
C TYR A 144 9.50 -13.17 1.03
N GLU A 145 10.49 -13.08 0.15
CA GLU A 145 10.64 -13.91 -1.06
C GLU A 145 10.55 -15.43 -0.81
N GLU A 146 11.09 -15.92 0.32
CA GLU A 146 11.10 -17.37 0.61
C GLU A 146 9.70 -17.99 0.80
N ILE A 147 8.73 -17.16 1.20
CA ILE A 147 7.37 -17.55 1.63
C ILE A 147 6.29 -16.77 0.88
N ALA A 148 6.67 -16.13 -0.22
CA ALA A 148 5.78 -15.21 -0.90
C ALA A 148 4.60 -15.89 -1.59
N ASP A 149 4.75 -17.18 -1.93
CA ASP A 149 3.65 -18.06 -2.34
C ASP A 149 2.55 -18.18 -1.26
N VAL A 150 2.96 -18.24 0.02
CA VAL A 150 2.03 -18.29 1.16
C VAL A 150 1.34 -16.93 1.34
N VAL A 151 2.08 -15.83 1.24
CA VAL A 151 1.52 -14.48 1.33
C VAL A 151 0.49 -14.26 0.23
N HIS A 152 0.82 -14.62 -1.01
CA HIS A 152 -0.06 -14.48 -2.16
C HIS A 152 -1.36 -15.28 -2.00
N LEU A 153 -1.26 -16.53 -1.53
CA LEU A 153 -2.43 -17.37 -1.24
C LEU A 153 -3.34 -16.74 -0.20
N LEU A 154 -2.77 -16.24 0.90
CA LEU A 154 -3.55 -15.66 1.99
C LEU A 154 -4.18 -14.32 1.60
N ALA A 155 -3.50 -13.50 0.79
CA ALA A 155 -3.98 -12.20 0.35
C ALA A 155 -5.09 -12.32 -0.72
N ASN A 156 -5.01 -13.34 -1.58
CA ASN A 156 -5.86 -13.42 -2.77
C ASN A 156 -6.78 -14.65 -2.82
N PRO A 157 -7.63 -14.91 -1.82
CA PRO A 157 -8.48 -16.10 -1.77
C PRO A 157 -9.49 -16.17 -2.94
N ALA A 158 -9.86 -15.03 -3.53
CA ALA A 158 -10.76 -14.95 -4.68
C ALA A 158 -10.18 -15.55 -5.98
N ILE A 159 -8.85 -15.63 -6.08
CA ILE A 159 -8.14 -16.22 -7.24
C ILE A 159 -7.29 -17.43 -6.88
N THR A 160 -7.04 -17.67 -5.59
CA THR A 160 -6.35 -18.86 -5.08
C THR A 160 -7.36 -19.82 -4.44
N GLU A 161 -7.46 -19.85 -3.11
CA GLU A 161 -8.44 -20.62 -2.35
C GLU A 161 -8.72 -19.96 -1.00
N GLU A 162 -9.95 -20.09 -0.49
CA GLU A 162 -10.31 -19.57 0.83
C GLU A 162 -9.55 -20.29 1.94
N LEU A 163 -9.08 -19.55 2.95
CA LEU A 163 -8.43 -20.13 4.12
C LEU A 163 -9.41 -21.01 4.92
N THR A 164 -9.09 -22.29 5.04
CA THR A 164 -9.77 -23.27 5.89
C THR A 164 -8.83 -23.80 6.97
N GLU A 165 -9.39 -24.46 8.01
CA GLU A 165 -8.58 -25.13 9.04
C GLU A 165 -7.58 -26.14 8.44
N THR A 166 -8.00 -26.88 7.41
CA THR A 166 -7.16 -27.84 6.68
C THR A 166 -5.99 -27.13 6.00
N ILE A 167 -6.26 -26.04 5.28
CA ILE A 167 -5.22 -25.26 4.59
C ILE A 167 -4.27 -24.64 5.62
N ALA A 168 -4.79 -24.02 6.68
CA ALA A 168 -3.97 -23.42 7.73
C ALA A 168 -3.02 -24.45 8.38
N THR A 169 -3.52 -25.66 8.65
CA THR A 169 -2.71 -26.75 9.22
C THR A 169 -1.61 -27.21 8.25
N GLN A 170 -1.92 -27.34 6.96
CA GLN A 170 -0.94 -27.70 5.93
C GLN A 170 0.15 -26.63 5.76
N LEU A 171 -0.25 -25.36 5.75
CA LEU A 171 0.68 -24.22 5.68
C LEU A 171 1.62 -24.20 6.89
N ILE A 172 1.10 -24.38 8.12
CA ILE A 172 1.94 -24.44 9.33
C ILE A 172 2.96 -25.57 9.25
N ALA A 173 2.53 -26.77 8.84
CA ALA A 173 3.44 -27.91 8.72
C ALA A 173 4.58 -27.63 7.73
N GLU A 174 4.29 -27.01 6.58
CA GLU A 174 5.32 -26.64 5.61
C GLU A 174 6.27 -25.56 6.12
N LEU A 175 5.74 -24.54 6.81
CA LEU A 175 6.54 -23.45 7.36
C LEU A 175 7.48 -23.94 8.48
N GLU A 176 7.06 -24.94 9.26
CA GLU A 176 7.86 -25.56 10.32
C GLU A 176 8.82 -26.63 9.79
N GLU A 177 8.46 -27.34 8.71
CA GLU A 177 9.23 -28.42 8.08
C GLU A 177 9.52 -28.15 6.59
N PRO A 178 10.38 -27.16 6.26
CA PRO A 178 10.60 -26.71 4.88
C PRO A 178 11.23 -27.77 3.96
N ASP A 179 11.93 -28.76 4.52
CA ASP A 179 12.60 -29.82 3.77
C ASP A 179 11.60 -30.84 3.18
N ASN A 180 10.32 -30.77 3.57
CA ASN A 180 9.25 -31.61 3.04
C ASN A 180 8.67 -30.99 1.75
N GLY A 181 9.48 -30.93 0.69
CA GLY A 181 9.19 -30.24 -0.57
C GLY A 181 7.95 -30.71 -1.35
N LEU A 182 7.27 -31.79 -0.92
CA LEU A 182 6.08 -32.36 -1.57
C LEU A 182 4.86 -31.44 -1.56
N ILE A 183 4.77 -30.51 -0.61
CA ILE A 183 3.64 -29.57 -0.51
C ILE A 183 3.95 -28.29 -1.31
N LYS A 184 5.20 -27.80 -1.22
CA LYS A 184 5.69 -26.66 -1.99
C LYS A 184 5.63 -26.90 -3.50
N GLU A 185 5.99 -28.09 -3.97
CA GLU A 185 5.89 -28.44 -5.41
C GLU A 185 4.43 -28.50 -5.89
N ARG A 186 3.51 -29.07 -5.09
CA ARG A 186 2.07 -29.07 -5.44
C ARG A 186 1.47 -27.66 -5.48
N ARG A 187 1.95 -26.75 -4.64
CA ARG A 187 1.57 -25.34 -4.70
C ARG A 187 2.20 -24.62 -5.87
N LYS A 188 3.48 -24.84 -6.18
CA LYS A 188 4.11 -24.32 -7.40
C LYS A 188 3.43 -24.81 -8.67
N GLU A 189 2.87 -26.02 -8.70
CA GLU A 189 2.06 -26.48 -9.84
C GLU A 189 0.71 -25.74 -9.93
N LYS A 190 0.06 -25.44 -8.79
CA LYS A 190 -1.18 -24.65 -8.73
C LYS A 190 -0.94 -23.15 -9.06
N ILE A 191 0.11 -22.57 -8.49
CA ILE A 191 0.52 -21.17 -8.64
C ILE A 191 1.24 -20.94 -9.97
N GLY A 192 2.01 -21.90 -10.48
CA GLY A 192 2.66 -21.82 -11.79
C GLY A 192 1.70 -21.93 -12.99
N GLN A 193 0.43 -22.29 -12.73
CA GLN A 193 -0.67 -22.07 -13.68
C GLN A 193 -1.21 -20.62 -13.62
N MET A 194 -0.88 -19.88 -12.56
CA MET A 194 -0.97 -18.43 -12.44
C MET A 194 0.39 -17.80 -12.80
N ALA A 195 0.46 -16.49 -12.96
CA ALA A 195 1.71 -15.81 -13.34
C ALA A 195 2.87 -16.15 -12.38
N PRO A 196 4.14 -16.16 -12.84
CA PRO A 196 5.28 -15.98 -11.94
C PRO A 196 5.01 -14.83 -10.97
N GLU A 197 5.37 -14.99 -9.70
CA GLU A 197 5.10 -13.96 -8.67
C GLU A 197 5.69 -12.59 -9.06
N GLN A 198 6.85 -12.59 -9.70
CA GLN A 198 7.49 -11.38 -10.23
C GLN A 198 6.64 -10.70 -11.32
N ASP A 199 6.02 -11.47 -12.21
CA ASP A 199 5.09 -10.94 -13.21
C ASP A 199 3.85 -10.35 -12.54
N TYR A 200 3.34 -10.98 -11.47
CA TYR A 200 2.19 -10.46 -10.72
C TYR A 200 2.51 -9.13 -10.02
N ARG A 201 3.67 -9.03 -9.35
CA ARG A 201 4.13 -7.77 -8.75
C ARG A 201 4.28 -6.67 -9.79
N GLU A 202 4.86 -7.00 -10.94
CA GLU A 202 5.03 -6.05 -12.04
C GLU A 202 3.68 -5.61 -12.62
N ILE A 203 2.72 -6.53 -12.77
CA ILE A 203 1.34 -6.21 -13.17
C ILE A 203 0.70 -5.22 -12.18
N VAL A 204 0.79 -5.49 -10.88
CA VAL A 204 0.25 -4.60 -9.84
C VAL A 204 0.91 -3.22 -9.92
N ARG A 205 2.23 -3.16 -10.09
CA ARG A 205 3.00 -1.91 -10.20
C ARG A 205 2.56 -1.07 -11.39
N ILE A 206 2.39 -1.68 -12.57
CA ILE A 206 1.93 -1.01 -13.80
C ILE A 206 0.51 -0.45 -13.60
N ILE A 207 -0.40 -1.26 -13.06
CA ILE A 207 -1.77 -0.84 -12.81
C ILE A 207 -1.80 0.32 -11.82
N LYS A 208 -1.11 0.19 -10.67
CA LYS A 208 -1.03 1.24 -9.65
C LYS A 208 -0.53 2.56 -10.24
N THR A 209 0.56 2.51 -11.01
CA THR A 209 1.14 3.70 -11.66
C THR A 209 0.11 4.38 -12.57
N ALA A 210 -0.58 3.61 -13.40
CA ALA A 210 -1.60 4.13 -14.29
C ALA A 210 -2.81 4.73 -13.55
N LEU A 211 -3.24 4.13 -12.43
CA LEU A 211 -4.31 4.66 -11.58
C LEU A 211 -3.92 5.96 -10.87
N ASN A 212 -2.70 6.02 -10.32
CA ASN A 212 -2.17 7.22 -9.67
C ASN A 212 -2.03 8.40 -10.63
N GLU A 213 -1.74 8.13 -11.91
CA GLU A 213 -1.70 9.18 -12.94
C GLU A 213 -3.09 9.54 -13.46
N TRP A 214 -4.04 8.60 -13.46
CA TRP A 214 -5.42 8.89 -13.79
C TRP A 214 -6.09 9.76 -12.72
N ASP A 215 -5.74 9.52 -11.45
CA ASP A 215 -6.15 10.28 -10.25
C ASP A 215 -7.58 10.85 -10.35
N PRO A 216 -8.61 9.99 -10.44
CA PRO A 216 -9.97 10.43 -10.79
C PRO A 216 -10.59 11.45 -9.82
N TYR A 217 -9.96 11.66 -8.67
CA TYR A 217 -10.39 12.57 -7.61
C TYR A 217 -9.38 13.67 -7.29
N ASP A 218 -8.32 13.82 -8.09
CA ASP A 218 -7.18 14.71 -7.80
C ASP A 218 -6.62 14.49 -6.37
N LEU A 219 -6.69 13.25 -5.84
CA LEU A 219 -6.24 12.91 -4.49
C LEU A 219 -4.72 13.05 -4.38
N ILE A 220 -4.00 12.44 -5.33
CA ILE A 220 -2.54 12.51 -5.39
C ILE A 220 -2.11 13.96 -5.61
N GLN A 221 -2.76 14.66 -6.54
CA GLN A 221 -2.48 16.08 -6.76
C GLN A 221 -2.79 16.95 -5.54
N SER A 222 -3.74 16.55 -4.70
CA SER A 222 -4.09 17.20 -3.44
C SER A 222 -3.18 16.80 -2.27
N GLY A 223 -2.14 16.00 -2.52
CA GLY A 223 -1.15 15.57 -1.54
C GLY A 223 -1.54 14.31 -0.76
N ALA A 224 -2.50 13.52 -1.24
CA ALA A 224 -2.71 12.18 -0.75
C ALA A 224 -1.48 11.30 -1.08
N PRO A 225 -1.19 10.29 -0.24
CA PRO A 225 -0.17 9.29 -0.51
C PRO A 225 -0.34 8.61 -1.87
N ASP A 226 0.78 8.20 -2.49
CA ASP A 226 0.82 7.50 -3.78
C ASP A 226 0.37 6.03 -3.71
N ASP A 227 -0.10 5.56 -2.56
CA ASP A 227 -0.61 4.21 -2.36
C ASP A 227 -2.16 4.16 -2.25
N GLU A 228 -2.85 5.30 -2.43
CA GLU A 228 -4.31 5.42 -2.27
C GLU A 228 -5.13 4.44 -3.14
N PHE A 229 -4.63 4.08 -4.33
CA PHE A 229 -5.32 3.17 -5.28
C PHE A 229 -4.75 1.75 -5.31
N THR A 230 -3.97 1.35 -4.30
CA THR A 230 -3.29 0.04 -4.29
C THR A 230 -4.27 -1.14 -4.18
N GLU A 231 -5.32 -1.01 -3.37
CA GLU A 231 -6.33 -2.07 -3.21
C GLU A 231 -7.07 -2.32 -4.52
N GLU A 232 -7.41 -1.26 -5.25
CA GLU A 232 -8.00 -1.34 -6.59
C GLU A 232 -7.01 -1.97 -7.58
N ALA A 233 -5.73 -1.60 -7.53
CA ALA A 233 -4.71 -2.17 -8.40
C ALA A 233 -4.58 -3.69 -8.23
N ILE A 234 -4.57 -4.19 -6.99
CA ILE A 234 -4.55 -5.62 -6.67
C ILE A 234 -5.82 -6.31 -7.20
N GLN A 235 -7.00 -5.72 -6.98
CA GLN A 235 -8.26 -6.26 -7.47
C GLN A 235 -8.36 -6.33 -9.00
N ILE A 236 -7.76 -5.35 -9.69
CA ILE A 236 -7.67 -5.33 -11.17
C ILE A 236 -6.65 -6.38 -11.62
N ALA A 237 -5.48 -6.46 -11.00
CA ALA A 237 -4.42 -7.43 -11.32
C ALA A 237 -4.93 -8.88 -11.21
N ALA A 238 -5.76 -9.17 -10.21
CA ALA A 238 -6.42 -10.46 -10.04
C ALA A 238 -7.33 -10.85 -11.22
N LYS A 239 -7.79 -9.89 -12.01
CA LYS A 239 -8.73 -10.09 -13.14
C LYS A 239 -8.10 -9.85 -14.51
N VAL A 240 -7.00 -9.10 -14.61
CA VAL A 240 -6.44 -8.63 -15.90
C VAL A 240 -5.99 -9.76 -16.82
N LYS A 241 -5.52 -10.90 -16.28
CA LYS A 241 -5.14 -12.07 -17.10
C LYS A 241 -6.32 -12.78 -17.79
N LYS A 242 -7.55 -12.42 -17.43
CA LYS A 242 -8.78 -12.95 -18.04
C LYS A 242 -9.41 -11.95 -19.02
N THR A 243 -8.86 -10.75 -19.15
CA THR A 243 -9.34 -9.74 -20.08
C THR A 243 -8.60 -9.86 -21.40
N GLU A 244 -9.34 -9.94 -22.50
CA GLU A 244 -8.81 -10.08 -23.87
C GLU A 244 -8.75 -8.75 -24.61
N SER A 245 -9.30 -7.68 -24.04
CA SER A 245 -9.30 -6.36 -24.66
C SER A 245 -9.26 -5.20 -23.66
N PRO A 246 -8.81 -4.00 -24.10
CA PRO A 246 -8.92 -2.77 -23.32
C PRO A 246 -10.35 -2.46 -22.86
N ALA A 247 -11.36 -2.83 -23.67
CA ALA A 247 -12.76 -2.58 -23.33
C ALA A 247 -13.23 -3.44 -22.15
N GLU A 248 -12.82 -4.72 -22.12
CA GLU A 248 -13.10 -5.61 -20.98
C GLU A 248 -12.38 -5.13 -19.72
N LEU A 249 -11.13 -4.68 -19.84
CA LEU A 249 -10.41 -4.10 -18.71
C LEU A 249 -11.08 -2.82 -18.20
N ALA A 250 -11.61 -1.97 -19.10
CA ALA A 250 -12.38 -0.79 -18.71
C ALA A 250 -13.63 -1.14 -17.90
N GLN A 251 -14.32 -2.23 -18.26
CA GLN A 251 -15.44 -2.75 -17.48
C GLN A 251 -15.00 -3.23 -16.09
N VAL A 252 -13.87 -3.96 -16.00
CA VAL A 252 -13.31 -4.40 -14.72
C VAL A 252 -12.98 -3.23 -13.80
N ILE A 253 -12.32 -2.20 -14.33
CA ILE A 253 -11.97 -0.98 -13.58
C ILE A 253 -13.25 -0.26 -13.13
N SER A 254 -14.21 -0.08 -14.04
CA SER A 254 -15.53 0.50 -13.76
C SER A 254 -16.24 -0.22 -12.60
N ASP A 255 -16.30 -1.55 -12.64
CA ASP A 255 -16.98 -2.35 -11.61
C ASP A 255 -16.32 -2.22 -10.24
N ILE A 256 -14.99 -2.24 -10.19
CA ILE A 256 -14.21 -2.16 -8.94
C ILE A 256 -14.36 -0.77 -8.33
N PHE A 257 -14.12 0.27 -9.12
CA PHE A 257 -14.21 1.65 -8.65
C PHE A 257 -15.66 2.02 -8.27
N SER A 258 -16.66 1.60 -9.03
CA SER A 258 -18.08 1.84 -8.69
C SER A 258 -18.51 1.15 -7.40
N ARG A 259 -17.83 0.06 -7.01
CA ARG A 259 -18.10 -0.67 -5.77
C ARG A 259 -17.43 -0.01 -4.57
N ASN A 260 -16.20 0.45 -4.74
CA ASN A 260 -15.39 1.01 -3.66
C ASN A 260 -15.67 2.50 -3.44
N PHE A 261 -16.11 3.20 -4.49
CA PHE A 261 -16.39 4.63 -4.53
C PHE A 261 -17.84 4.91 -5.00
N GLU A 262 -18.19 6.18 -5.20
CA GLU A 262 -19.54 6.57 -5.64
C GLU A 262 -19.79 6.14 -7.10
N SER A 263 -20.81 5.29 -7.30
CA SER A 263 -21.08 4.54 -8.54
C SER A 263 -21.31 5.38 -9.80
N ASP A 264 -21.70 6.65 -9.66
CA ASP A 264 -22.16 7.45 -10.81
C ASP A 264 -20.99 8.06 -11.61
N LEU A 265 -19.77 7.99 -11.08
CA LEU A 265 -18.58 8.62 -11.67
C LEU A 265 -17.74 7.68 -12.54
N PHE A 266 -17.89 6.37 -12.34
CA PHE A 266 -17.00 5.36 -12.92
C PHE A 266 -17.69 4.56 -14.03
N GLN A 267 -18.30 5.26 -14.99
CA GLN A 267 -18.81 4.62 -16.20
C GLN A 267 -17.66 4.07 -17.05
N VAL A 268 -17.92 3.03 -17.85
CA VAL A 268 -16.91 2.34 -18.68
C VAL A 268 -16.15 3.32 -19.59
N GLU A 269 -16.86 4.31 -20.15
CA GLU A 269 -16.28 5.34 -21.00
C GLU A 269 -15.23 6.19 -20.25
N ALA A 270 -15.45 6.48 -18.97
CA ALA A 270 -14.52 7.23 -18.14
C ALA A 270 -13.26 6.41 -17.82
N CYS A 271 -13.39 5.08 -17.70
CA CYS A 271 -12.28 4.16 -17.44
C CYS A 271 -11.50 3.75 -18.70
N SER A 272 -12.00 4.09 -19.89
CA SER A 272 -11.46 3.56 -21.17
C SER A 272 -10.02 3.99 -21.47
N GLN A 273 -9.63 5.22 -21.10
CA GLN A 273 -8.27 5.70 -21.35
C GLN A 273 -7.25 5.01 -20.44
N VAL A 274 -7.54 4.93 -19.14
CA VAL A 274 -6.66 4.26 -18.17
C VAL A 274 -6.57 2.75 -18.47
N ALA A 275 -7.67 2.11 -18.86
CA ALA A 275 -7.68 0.72 -19.29
C ALA A 275 -6.80 0.49 -20.53
N SER A 276 -6.92 1.35 -21.55
CA SER A 276 -6.13 1.22 -22.78
C SER A 276 -4.63 1.37 -22.52
N ARG A 277 -4.27 2.27 -21.61
CA ARG A 277 -2.88 2.43 -21.18
C ARG A 277 -2.36 1.18 -20.48
N ILE A 278 -3.06 0.73 -19.43
CA ILE A 278 -2.67 -0.47 -18.66
C ILE A 278 -2.52 -1.66 -19.61
N PHE A 279 -3.54 -1.90 -20.45
CA PHE A 279 -3.54 -3.03 -21.37
C PHE A 279 -2.36 -2.98 -22.34
N GLY A 280 -2.08 -1.81 -22.91
CA GLY A 280 -0.95 -1.63 -23.84
C GLY A 280 0.42 -1.84 -23.17
N GLU A 281 0.60 -1.36 -21.94
CA GLU A 281 1.85 -1.58 -21.18
C GLU A 281 2.05 -3.07 -20.83
N LEU A 282 1.00 -3.75 -20.39
CA LEU A 282 1.04 -5.18 -20.07
C LEU A 282 1.28 -6.04 -21.32
N GLU A 283 0.66 -5.68 -22.46
CA GLU A 283 0.88 -6.36 -23.75
C GLU A 283 2.33 -6.20 -24.22
N ALA A 284 2.88 -4.98 -24.13
CA ALA A 284 4.26 -4.69 -24.54
C ALA A 284 5.31 -5.45 -23.72
N LEU A 285 5.00 -5.79 -22.46
CA LEU A 285 5.86 -6.55 -21.56
C LEU A 285 5.56 -8.06 -21.56
N HIS A 286 4.66 -8.54 -22.41
CA HIS A 286 4.23 -9.93 -22.48
C HIS A 286 3.68 -10.49 -21.14
N LEU A 287 3.01 -9.63 -20.37
CA LEU A 287 2.41 -9.98 -19.08
C LEU A 287 0.95 -10.43 -19.20
N LEU A 288 0.35 -10.27 -20.38
CA LEU A 288 -0.95 -10.82 -20.77
C LEU A 288 -0.77 -12.22 -21.40
N LYS A 289 -1.84 -13.03 -21.38
CA LYS A 289 -1.83 -14.38 -21.97
C LYS A 289 -1.93 -14.35 -23.49
#